data_AF-A0A1E7DP18-F1
#
_entry.id   AF-A0A1E7DP18-F1
#
_cell.length_a   1.000
_cell.length_b   1.000
_cell.length_c   1.000
_cell.angle_alpha   90.00
_cell.angle_beta   90.00
_cell.angle_gamma   90.00
#
_symmetry.space_group_name_H-M   'P 1'
#
loop_
_entity.id
_entity.type
_entity.pdbx_description
1 polymer ?
#
loop_
_entity_poly.entity_id
_entity_poly.type
_entity_poly.pdbx_seq_one_letter_code
_entity_poly.pdbx_strand_id
1 'polypeptide(L)'
;MDQDPFKKESHLRTKLDEYHVDIPDFPMKAKGWDWFIHLLASPTKDPLDPLVSTTSGVMTLKIAPAVGTAGLVIGQALFFF
;
A
#
# COMPACT_ATOMS: atom_id res chain seq x y z
N MET A 1 -9.04 13.65 -4.48
CA MET A 1 -9.49 13.50 -5.87
C MET A 1 -10.98 13.77 -5.87
N ASP A 2 -11.39 14.96 -6.30
CA ASP A 2 -12.77 15.45 -6.17
C ASP A 2 -13.33 15.86 -7.53
N GLN A 3 -13.29 14.92 -8.47
CA GLN A 3 -13.96 15.06 -9.76
C GLN A 3 -14.91 13.89 -9.88
N ASP A 4 -16.15 14.08 -9.41
CA ASP A 4 -17.24 13.17 -9.69
C ASP A 4 -17.43 13.08 -11.22
N PRO A 5 -17.10 11.93 -11.84
CA PRO A 5 -17.11 11.78 -13.30
C PRO A 5 -18.53 11.91 -13.88
N PHE A 6 -19.57 11.77 -13.05
CA PHE A 6 -20.97 11.79 -13.48
C PHE A 6 -21.61 13.17 -13.43
N LYS A 7 -20.87 14.24 -13.07
CA LYS A 7 -21.39 15.62 -13.02
C LYS A 7 -21.94 16.12 -14.36
N LYS A 8 -21.44 15.59 -15.49
CA LYS A 8 -21.88 15.99 -16.85
C LYS A 8 -23.04 15.15 -17.38
N GLU A 9 -23.42 14.07 -16.69
CA GLU A 9 -24.28 13.02 -17.24
C GLU A 9 -25.47 12.78 -16.31
N SER A 10 -26.42 13.72 -16.31
CA SER A 10 -27.60 13.70 -15.44
C SER A 10 -28.47 12.45 -15.63
N HIS A 11 -28.59 11.96 -16.87
CA HIS A 11 -29.36 10.76 -17.18
C HIS A 11 -28.80 9.50 -16.51
N LEU A 12 -27.48 9.35 -16.51
CA LEU A 12 -26.80 8.21 -15.90
C LEU A 12 -26.90 8.26 -14.39
N ARG A 13 -26.80 9.44 -13.77
CA ARG A 13 -27.07 9.61 -12.34
C ARG A 13 -28.47 9.17 -11.94
N THR A 14 -29.49 9.58 -12.70
CA THR A 14 -30.88 9.15 -12.42
C THR A 14 -31.06 7.64 -12.52
N LYS A 15 -30.37 6.98 -13.47
CA LYS A 15 -30.42 5.53 -13.61
C LYS A 15 -29.63 4.78 -12.54
N LEU A 16 -28.55 5.36 -12.04
CA LEU A 16 -27.79 4.82 -10.91
C LEU A 16 -28.55 4.96 -9.59
N ASP A 17 -29.19 6.11 -9.35
CA ASP A 17 -30.00 6.36 -8.15
C ASP A 17 -31.28 5.50 -8.10
N GLU A 18 -31.78 5.03 -9.26
CA GLU A 18 -32.91 4.09 -9.36
C GLU A 18 -32.60 2.73 -8.71
N TYR A 19 -31.33 2.31 -8.71
CA TYR A 19 -30.89 1.08 -8.06
C TYR A 19 -30.31 1.39 -6.68
N HIS A 20 -31.19 1.49 -5.68
CA HIS A 20 -30.76 1.58 -4.29
C HIS A 20 -30.14 0.23 -3.89
N VAL A 21 -28.82 0.17 -3.88
CA VAL A 21 -28.08 -0.97 -3.34
C VAL A 21 -27.86 -0.69 -1.87
N ASP A 22 -28.47 -1.51 -1.01
CA ASP A 22 -28.15 -1.51 0.42
C ASP A 22 -26.69 -1.95 0.58
N ILE A 23 -25.78 -0.98 0.73
CA ILE A 23 -24.39 -1.26 1.03
C ILE A 23 -24.32 -1.52 2.54
N PRO A 24 -24.03 -2.76 2.97
CA PRO A 24 -23.88 -3.03 4.38
C PRO A 24 -22.71 -2.21 4.94
N ASP A 25 -22.89 -1.65 6.13
CA ASP A 25 -21.80 -0.99 6.86
C ASP A 25 -20.74 -2.04 7.20
N PHE A 26 -19.63 -2.03 6.47
CA PHE A 26 -18.46 -2.80 6.82
C PHE A 26 -17.67 -2.03 7.87
N PRO A 27 -17.58 -2.50 9.13
CA PRO A 27 -16.71 -1.87 10.11
C PRO A 27 -15.27 -2.11 9.68
N MET A 28 -14.69 -1.19 8.92
CA MET A 28 -13.27 -1.15 8.59
C MET A 28 -12.52 -0.84 9.89
N LYS A 29 -12.21 -1.87 10.67
CA LYS A 29 -11.27 -1.75 11.79
C LYS A 29 -9.88 -1.55 11.20
N ALA A 30 -9.56 -0.30 10.89
CA ALA A 30 -8.21 0.11 10.55
C ALA A 30 -7.31 -0.06 11.78
N LYS A 31 -6.78 -1.27 11.94
CA LYS A 31 -5.73 -1.58 12.91
C LYS A 31 -4.42 -1.47 12.16
N GLY A 32 -3.42 -0.72 12.63
CA GLY A 32 -2.25 -0.23 11.85
C GLY A 32 -1.55 -1.15 10.82
N TRP A 33 -1.73 -2.47 10.89
CA TRP A 33 -1.40 -3.42 9.82
C TRP A 33 -2.25 -3.29 8.55
N ASP A 34 -3.46 -2.75 8.65
CA ASP A 34 -4.37 -2.49 7.53
C ASP A 34 -3.75 -1.52 6.53
N TRP A 35 -3.00 -0.52 6.99
CA TRP A 35 -2.29 0.38 6.08
C TRP A 35 -1.26 -0.38 5.23
N PHE A 36 -0.55 -1.33 5.84
CA PHE A 36 0.44 -2.14 5.14
C PHE A 36 -0.21 -3.09 4.14
N ILE A 37 -1.31 -3.75 4.53
CA ILE A 37 -2.08 -4.62 3.62
C ILE A 37 -2.72 -3.81 2.50
N HIS A 38 -3.25 -2.62 2.79
CA HIS A 38 -3.84 -1.73 1.79
C HIS A 38 -2.78 -1.20 0.82
N LEU A 39 -1.56 -0.94 1.31
CA LEU A 39 -0.41 -0.58 0.48
C LEU A 39 -0.01 -1.72 -0.46
N LEU A 40 -0.03 -2.98 0.01
CA LEU A 40 0.30 -4.16 -0.80
C LEU A 40 -0.84 -4.60 -1.74
N ALA A 41 -2.09 -4.45 -1.31
CA ALA A 41 -3.28 -4.81 -2.08
C ALA A 41 -3.69 -3.70 -3.07
N SER A 42 -3.12 -2.50 -2.95
CA SER A 42 -3.32 -1.36 -3.85
C SER A 42 -2.88 -1.75 -5.28
N PRO A 43 -3.80 -1.85 -6.25
CA PRO A 43 -3.53 -2.44 -7.55
C PRO A 43 -2.74 -1.53 -8.52
N THR A 44 -2.21 -0.38 -8.09
CA THR A 44 -1.84 0.70 -9.03
C THR A 44 -0.41 1.24 -8.92
N LYS A 45 0.43 0.75 -8.01
CA LYS A 45 1.86 1.09 -8.04
C LYS A 45 2.65 0.18 -7.13
N ASP A 46 3.59 -0.58 -7.67
CA ASP A 46 4.55 -1.30 -6.84
C ASP A 46 5.49 -0.23 -6.23
N PRO A 47 5.48 -0.02 -4.90
CA PRO A 47 6.37 0.96 -4.27
C PRO A 47 7.84 0.59 -4.44
N LEU A 48 8.15 -0.63 -4.88
CA LEU A 48 9.50 -1.12 -5.18
C LEU A 48 9.88 -0.93 -6.66
N ASP A 49 8.98 -0.54 -7.56
CA ASP A 49 9.31 -0.21 -8.96
C ASP A 49 10.48 0.78 -9.11
N PRO A 50 10.62 1.84 -8.28
CA PRO A 50 11.77 2.74 -8.35
C PRO A 50 13.09 2.08 -7.92
N LEU A 51 13.02 1.09 -7.03
CA LEU A 51 14.18 0.35 -6.52
C LEU A 51 14.65 -0.71 -7.54
N VAL A 52 13.75 -1.31 -8.30
CA VAL A 52 14.09 -2.33 -9.30
C VAL A 52 14.52 -1.70 -10.63
N SER A 53 14.02 -0.50 -10.97
CA SER A 53 14.32 0.17 -12.25
C SER A 53 15.74 0.75 -12.36
N THR A 54 16.48 0.89 -11.26
CA THR A 54 17.83 1.45 -11.24
C THR A 54 18.85 0.40 -10.79
N THR A 55 19.98 0.26 -11.48
CA THR A 55 21.07 -0.70 -11.14
C THR A 55 21.54 -0.56 -9.69
N SER A 56 21.56 0.67 -9.17
CA SER A 56 21.87 0.97 -7.77
C SER A 56 20.83 0.41 -6.77
N GLY A 57 19.54 0.46 -7.12
CA GLY A 57 18.47 -0.06 -6.27
C GLY A 57 18.49 -1.60 -6.21
N VAL A 58 18.80 -2.27 -7.32
CA VAL A 58 19.01 -3.74 -7.34
C VAL A 58 20.19 -4.15 -6.46
N MET A 59 21.28 -3.39 -6.50
CA MET A 59 22.45 -3.65 -5.66
C MET A 59 22.15 -3.38 -4.18
N THR A 60 21.40 -2.32 -3.89
CA THR A 60 20.94 -1.99 -2.54
C THR A 60 20.02 -3.10 -1.98
N LEU A 61 19.11 -3.63 -2.79
CA LEU A 61 18.20 -4.71 -2.40
C LEU A 61 18.96 -6.01 -2.04
N LYS A 62 20.10 -6.26 -2.69
CA LYS A 62 20.98 -7.41 -2.37
C LYS A 62 21.79 -7.21 -1.09
N ILE A 63 22.25 -5.99 -0.83
CA ILE A 63 23.19 -5.71 0.27
C ILE A 63 22.45 -5.40 1.58
N ALA A 64 21.26 -4.79 1.50
CA ALA A 64 20.47 -4.41 2.67
C ALA A 64 20.19 -5.57 3.65
N PRO A 65 19.85 -6.80 3.22
CA PRO A 65 19.66 -7.93 4.13
C PRO A 65 20.96 -8.34 4.84
N ALA A 66 22.10 -8.31 4.14
CA ALA A 66 23.40 -8.67 4.70
C ALA A 66 23.86 -7.65 5.76
N VAL A 67 23.66 -6.35 5.49
CA VAL A 67 23.96 -5.29 6.45
C VAL A 67 23.00 -5.33 7.64
N GLY A 68 21.72 -5.60 7.39
CA GLY A 68 20.71 -5.72 8.45
C GLY A 68 21.00 -6.88 9.40
N THR A 69 21.40 -8.04 8.88
CA THR A 69 21.77 -9.21 9.70
C THR A 69 23.04 -8.96 10.49
N ALA A 70 24.07 -8.37 9.89
CA ALA A 70 25.29 -7.99 10.60
C ALA A 70 24.99 -7.00 11.75
N GLY A 71 24.15 -5.99 11.49
CA GLY A 71 23.71 -5.03 12.51
C GLY A 71 22.93 -5.67 13.65
N LEU A 72 22.01 -6.60 13.35
CA LEU A 72 21.27 -7.35 14.37
C LEU A 72 22.20 -8.21 15.24
N VAL A 73 23.19 -8.88 14.66
CA VAL A 73 24.17 -9.69 15.40
C VAL A 73 25.00 -8.81 16.34
N ILE A 74 25.47 -7.66 15.87
CA ILE A 74 26.22 -6.71 16.70
C ILE A 74 25.33 -6.17 17.83
N GLY A 75 24.09 -5.78 17.51
CA GLY A 75 23.13 -5.30 18.51
C GLY A 75 22.81 -6.36 19.57
N GLN A 76 22.64 -7.61 19.15
CA GLN A 76 22.42 -8.73 20.07
C GLN A 76 23.65 -8.97 20.96
N ALA A 77 24.86 -8.93 20.40
CA ALA A 77 26.09 -9.08 21.17
C ALA A 77 26.25 -7.97 22.23
N LEU A 78 25.89 -6.73 21.90
CA LEU A 78 25.94 -5.60 22.83
C LEU A 78 24.82 -5.62 23.88
N PHE A 79 23.68 -6.24 23.60
CA PHE A 79 22.55 -6.33 24.53
C PHE A 79 22.69 -7.47 25.54
N PHE A 80 23.39 -8.54 25.17
CA PHE A 80 23.60 -9.73 26.01
C PHE A 80 24.95 -9.78 26.75
N PHE A 81 25.83 -8.81 26.53
CA PHE A 81 27.08 -8.60 27.27
C PHE A 81 26.90 -7.47 28.29
#